data_AF-A0A259DGY4-F1
#
_entry.id   AF-A0A259DGY4-F1
#
_cell.length_a   1.000
_cell.length_b   1.000
_cell.length_c   1.000
_cell.angle_alpha   90.00
_cell.angle_beta   90.00
_cell.angle_gamma   90.00
#
_symmetry.space_group_name_H-M   'P 1'
#
loop_
_entity.id
_entity.type
_entity.pdbx_description
1 polymer ?
#
loop_
_entity_poly.entity_id
_entity_poly.type
_entity_poly.pdbx_seq_one_letter_code
_entity_poly.pdbx_strand_id
1 'polypeptide(L)' 'MNLPTFRPLALLASIAAISLAGCGSIESAAQDDCTSIGWQIGSKGYNDCFKARVYERKLDYSLPPGDQPSPSVI' A
#
# COMPACT_ATOMS: atom_id res chain seq x y z
N MET A 1 -8.98 3.20 -37.88
CA MET A 1 -9.04 2.47 -36.59
C MET A 1 -10.45 2.60 -36.06
N ASN A 2 -11.15 1.48 -35.83
CA ASN A 2 -12.61 1.50 -35.64
C ASN A 2 -13.00 1.66 -34.16
N LEU A 3 -13.89 2.62 -33.88
CA LEU A 3 -14.47 2.95 -32.57
C LEU A 3 -14.98 1.76 -31.73
N PRO A 4 -15.61 0.69 -32.28
CA PRO A 4 -16.10 -0.43 -31.47
C PRO A 4 -15.01 -1.27 -30.79
N THR A 5 -13.78 -1.26 -31.32
CA THR A 5 -12.63 -2.04 -30.80
C THR A 5 -11.90 -1.31 -29.68
N PHE A 6 -11.98 0.02 -29.62
CA PHE A 6 -11.29 0.83 -28.61
C PHE A 6 -11.93 0.75 -27.22
N ARG A 7 -13.26 0.63 -27.16
CA ARG A 7 -14.01 0.52 -25.90
C ARG A 7 -13.60 -0.67 -25.02
N PRO A 8 -13.56 -1.93 -25.51
CA PRO A 8 -13.18 -3.06 -24.66
C PRO A 8 -11.71 -3.01 -24.24
N LEU A 9 -10.83 -2.48 -25.11
CA LEU A 9 -9.39 -2.39 -24.85
C LEU A 9 -9.08 -1.35 -23.76
N ALA A 10 -9.77 -0.20 -23.79
CA ALA A 10 -9.69 0.80 -22.73
C ALA A 10 -10.20 0.26 -21.38
N LEU A 11 -11.24 -0.58 -21.40
CA LEU A 11 -11.83 -1.17 -20.21
C LEU A 11 -10.89 -2.21 -19.56
N LEU A 12 -10.26 -3.06 -20.37
CA LEU A 12 -9.22 -3.99 -19.94
C LEU A 12 -7.99 -3.25 -19.38
N ALA A 13 -7.53 -2.19 -20.04
CA ALA A 13 -6.41 -1.39 -19.56
C ALA A 13 -6.71 -0.73 -18.20
N SER A 14 -7.94 -0.25 -18.01
CA SER A 14 -8.40 0.33 -16.74
C SER A 14 -8.42 -0.70 -15.62
N ILE A 15 -8.93 -1.90 -15.88
CA ILE A 15 -8.94 -3.00 -14.90
C ILE A 15 -7.50 -3.39 -14.52
N ALA A 16 -6.62 -3.54 -15.51
CA ALA A 16 -5.23 -3.87 -15.28
C ALA A 16 -4.53 -2.82 -14.38
N ALA A 17 -4.74 -1.53 -14.65
CA ALA A 17 -4.18 -0.44 -13.85
C ALA A 17 -4.66 -0.46 -12.39
N ILE A 18 -5.95 -0.75 -12.16
CA ILE A 18 -6.52 -0.85 -10.80
C ILE A 18 -5.96 -2.08 -10.07
N SER A 19 -5.81 -3.21 -10.76
CA SER A 19 -5.22 -4.42 -10.16
C SER A 19 -3.72 -4.30 -9.86
N LEU A 20 -2.97 -3.49 -10.63
CA LEU A 20 -1.56 -3.19 -10.34
C LEU A 20 -1.39 -2.11 -9.26
N ALA A 21 -2.43 -1.35 -8.93
CA ALA A 21 -2.40 -0.34 -7.86
C ALA A 21 -2.41 -0.95 -6.44
N GLY A 22 -2.15 -2.26 -6.30
CA GLY A 22 -2.06 -2.98 -5.03
C GLY A 22 -0.86 -2.59 -4.15
N CYS A 23 -0.29 -1.40 -4.30
CA CYS A 23 0.65 -0.83 -3.34
C CYS A 23 -0.14 -0.36 -2.11
N GLY A 24 -0.28 -1.25 -1.12
CA GLY A 24 -0.85 -0.88 0.18
C GLY A 24 0.02 0.16 0.90
N SER A 25 -0.60 1.04 1.70
CA SER A 25 0.13 1.93 2.59
C SER A 25 0.65 1.19 3.82
N ILE A 26 1.66 1.76 4.50
CA ILE A 26 2.13 1.27 5.79
C ILE A 26 0.96 1.18 6.78
N GLU A 27 0.08 2.18 6.79
CA GLU A 27 -1.11 2.19 7.63
C GLU A 27 -2.09 1.07 7.31
N SER A 28 -2.38 0.78 6.03
CA SER A 28 -3.29 -0.32 5.67
C SER A 28 -2.73 -1.66 6.14
N ALA A 29 -1.43 -1.89 5.92
CA ALA A 29 -0.78 -3.12 6.38
C ALA A 29 -0.76 -3.24 7.92
N ALA A 30 -0.59 -2.13 8.63
CA ALA A 30 -0.67 -2.11 10.09
C ALA A 30 -2.09 -2.36 10.62
N GLN A 31 -3.11 -1.83 9.93
CA GLN A 31 -4.50 -2.07 10.26
C GLN A 31 -4.86 -3.56 10.08
N ASP A 32 -4.48 -4.16 8.95
CA ASP A 32 -4.74 -5.58 8.67
C ASP A 32 -4.09 -6.50 9.70
N ASP A 33 -2.84 -6.23 10.10
CA ASP A 33 -2.19 -6.99 11.17
C ASP A 33 -2.99 -6.92 12.48
N CYS A 34 -3.35 -5.72 12.92
CA CYS A 34 -4.01 -5.54 14.21
C CYS A 34 -5.44 -6.09 14.23
N THR A 35 -6.16 -5.97 13.12
CA THR A 35 -7.49 -6.55 12.98
C THR A 35 -7.44 -8.07 12.83
N SER A 36 -6.41 -8.64 12.19
CA SER A 36 -6.21 -10.09 12.07
C SER A 36 -5.96 -10.78 13.44
N ILE A 37 -5.36 -10.06 14.39
CA ILE A 37 -5.20 -10.49 15.78
C ILE A 37 -6.55 -10.48 16.54
N GLY A 38 -7.55 -9.78 16.01
CA GLY A 38 -8.88 -9.65 16.61
C GLY A 38 -9.10 -8.33 17.35
N TRP A 39 -8.20 -7.36 17.24
CA TRP A 39 -8.42 -6.05 17.83
C TRP A 39 -9.44 -5.24 17.01
N GLN A 40 -10.47 -4.74 17.68
CA GLN A 40 -11.46 -3.86 17.04
C GLN A 40 -10.91 -2.45 16.86
N ILE A 41 -11.12 -1.88 15.67
CA ILE A 41 -10.71 -0.51 15.34
C ILE A 41 -11.26 0.47 16.38
N GLY A 42 -10.40 1.34 16.88
CA GLY A 42 -10.74 2.33 17.92
C GLY A 42 -10.64 1.83 19.36
N SER A 43 -10.48 0.52 19.58
CA SER A 43 -10.16 0.00 20.92
C SER A 43 -8.75 0.42 21.37
N LYS A 44 -8.51 0.44 22.68
CA LYS A 44 -7.16 0.71 23.22
C LYS A 44 -6.12 -0.28 22.65
N GLY A 45 -6.44 -1.57 22.62
CA GLY A 45 -5.54 -2.60 22.09
C GLY A 45 -5.24 -2.43 20.60
N TYR A 46 -6.24 -2.05 19.81
CA TYR A 46 -6.02 -1.70 18.40
C TYR A 46 -5.07 -0.51 18.25
N ASN A 47 -5.31 0.59 18.99
CA ASN A 47 -4.49 1.79 18.86
C ASN A 47 -3.03 1.54 19.26
N ASP A 48 -2.81 0.77 20.33
CA ASP A 48 -1.48 0.38 20.79
C ASP A 48 -0.78 -0.51 19.74
N CYS A 49 -1.47 -1.52 19.23
CA CYS A 49 -0.96 -2.38 18.15
C CYS A 49 -0.64 -1.59 16.89
N PHE A 50 -1.59 -0.77 16.42
CA PHE A 50 -1.49 -0.03 15.17
C PHE A 50 -0.29 0.92 15.21
N LYS A 51 -0.11 1.65 16.31
CA LYS A 51 1.04 2.54 16.50
C LYS A 51 2.36 1.78 16.46
N ALA A 52 2.45 0.61 17.11
CA ALA A 52 3.65 -0.22 17.10
C ALA A 52 3.97 -0.73 15.69
N ARG A 53 2.98 -1.29 14.98
CA ARG A 53 3.16 -1.86 13.64
C ARG A 53 3.46 -0.82 12.57
N VAL A 54 2.90 0.38 12.67
CA VAL A 54 3.29 1.51 11.81
C VAL A 54 4.72 1.93 12.08
N TYR A 55 5.14 1.98 13.34
CA TYR A 55 6.50 2.36 13.71
C TYR A 55 7.55 1.36 13.20
N GLU A 56 7.34 0.07 13.43
CA GLU A 56 8.22 -1.00 12.93
C GLU A 56 8.40 -0.92 11.41
N ARG A 57 7.30 -0.86 10.66
CA ARG A 57 7.35 -0.76 9.21
C ARG A 57 8.03 0.51 8.71
N LYS A 58 7.83 1.65 9.38
CA LYS A 58 8.53 2.89 9.02
C LYS A 58 10.03 2.76 9.20
N LEU A 59 10.50 1.99 10.17
CA LEU A 59 11.91 1.67 10.32
C LEU A 59 12.38 0.74 9.20
N ASP A 60 11.62 -0.32 8.89
CA ASP A 60 11.97 -1.28 7.83
C ASP A 60 12.05 -0.64 6.44
N TYR A 61 11.17 0.33 6.16
CA TYR A 61 11.15 1.07 4.89
C TYR A 61 12.00 2.34 4.91
N SER A 62 12.62 2.69 6.05
CA SER A 62 13.52 3.83 6.11
C SER A 62 14.85 3.49 5.47
N LEU A 63 15.42 4.47 4.76
CA LEU A 63 16.77 4.34 4.24
C LEU A 63 17.77 4.24 5.40
N PRO A 64 18.81 3.40 5.28
CA PRO A 64 19.92 3.41 6.22
C PRO A 64 20.48 4.83 6.37
N PRO A 65 20.93 5.22 7.57
CA PRO A 65 21.55 6.52 7.76
C PRO A 65 22.75 6.69 6.83
N GLY A 66 22.71 7.72 5.97
CA GLY A 66 23.74 8.02 4.97
C GLY A 66 23.46 7.45 3.57
N ASP A 67 22.39 6.67 3.40
CA ASP A 67 21.99 6.13 2.11
C ASP A 67 21.01 7.09 1.43
N GLN A 68 21.36 7.59 0.25
CA GLN A 68 20.48 8.43 -0.56
C GLN A 68 20.20 7.70 -1.88
N PRO A 69 18.92 7.48 -2.25
CA PRO A 69 18.59 6.78 -3.48
C PRO A 69 19.23 7.53 -4.64
N SER A 70 19.94 6.78 -5.50
CA SER A 70 20.53 7.35 -6.71
C SER A 70 19.42 7.97 -7.56
N PRO A 71 19.67 9.11 -8.23
CA PRO A 71 18.67 9.72 -9.11
C PRO A 71 18.17 8.69 -10.12
N SER A 72 16.86 8.50 -10.19
CA SER A 72 16.24 7.60 -11.15
C SER A 72 16.52 8.12 -12.57
N VAL A 73 17.21 7.32 -13.39
CA VAL A 73 17.30 7.56 -14.84
C VAL A 73 15.96 7.23 -15.47
N ILE A 74 15.10 8.24 -15.59
CA ILE A 74 13.97 8.25 -16.52
C ILE A 74 14.41 9.03 -17.75
#